data_AF-A0A6A6VHF1-F1
#
_entry.id   AF-A0A6A6VHF1-F1
#
_cell.length_a   1.000
_cell.length_b   1.000
_cell.length_c   1.000
_cell.angle_alpha   90.00
_cell.angle_beta   90.00
_cell.angle_gamma   90.00
#
_symmetry.space_group_name_H-M   'P 1'
#
loop_
_entity.id
_entity.type
_entity.pdbx_description
1 polymer ?
#
loop_
_entity_poly.entity_id
_entity_poly.type
_entity_poly.pdbx_seq_one_letter_code
_entity_poly.pdbx_strand_id
1 'polypeptide(L)'
;MAFIMNERLRWTSLTPQGRLFEFEDDYKILYNDWPYGVDEKIVHLVIWTKFPLEEVEGTDELTSEAQQAIEGFVQRTFCSKVKPEHVIWFKNWASLKSVHAIEHFHVMLYDPDPDFIKFITNGDAPMASLVS
;
A
#
# COMPACT_ATOMS: atom_id res chain seq x y z
N MET A 1 7.05 15.75 -0.37
CA MET A 1 6.63 15.47 -1.76
C MET A 1 7.75 14.79 -2.57
N ALA A 2 8.85 15.49 -2.86
CA ALA A 2 10.00 14.90 -3.56
C ALA A 2 10.63 13.70 -2.81
N PHE A 3 10.55 13.67 -1.48
CA PHE A 3 11.17 12.62 -0.67
C PHE A 3 10.58 11.22 -0.91
N ILE A 4 9.26 11.02 -0.79
CA ILE A 4 8.67 9.68 -1.01
C ILE A 4 8.92 9.22 -2.46
N MET A 5 8.75 10.12 -3.44
CA MET A 5 8.94 9.76 -4.84
C MET A 5 10.41 9.47 -5.19
N ASN A 6 11.36 10.29 -4.72
CA ASN A 6 12.78 10.16 -5.07
C ASN A 6 13.54 9.19 -4.16
N GLU A 7 13.25 9.15 -2.87
CA GLU A 7 14.03 8.37 -1.90
C GLU A 7 13.45 6.96 -1.69
N ARG A 8 12.12 6.84 -1.59
CA ARG A 8 11.44 5.56 -1.32
C ARG A 8 10.96 4.84 -2.58
N LEU A 9 10.14 5.50 -3.39
CA LEU A 9 9.60 4.89 -4.60
C LEU A 9 10.64 4.79 -5.70
N ARG A 10 11.54 5.77 -5.83
CA ARG A 10 12.57 5.82 -6.88
C ARG A 10 12.01 5.60 -8.29
N TRP A 11 10.75 5.98 -8.51
CA TRP A 11 10.10 5.90 -9.81
C TRP A 11 10.49 7.11 -10.65
N THR A 12 10.98 6.85 -11.87
CA THR A 12 11.31 7.88 -12.85
C THR A 12 10.09 8.35 -13.65
N SER A 13 9.00 7.57 -13.65
CA SER A 13 7.73 7.87 -14.28
C SER A 13 6.57 7.30 -13.47
N LEU A 14 5.44 8.02 -13.46
CA LEU A 14 4.16 7.57 -12.89
C LEU A 14 3.22 6.99 -13.94
N THR A 15 3.68 6.77 -15.17
CA THR A 15 2.87 6.08 -16.19
C THR A 15 2.85 4.58 -15.88
N PRO A 16 1.67 3.98 -15.62
CA PRO A 16 1.56 2.53 -15.45
C PRO A 16 1.85 1.83 -16.78
N GLN A 17 2.42 0.62 -16.70
CA GLN A 17 2.68 -0.23 -17.85
C GLN A 17 1.40 -0.93 -18.34
N GLY A 18 0.48 -1.25 -17.43
CA GLY A 18 -0.73 -2.01 -17.77
C GLY A 18 -1.95 -1.66 -16.93
N ARG A 19 -2.84 -2.63 -16.79
CA ARG A 19 -4.04 -2.52 -15.96
C ARG A 19 -3.69 -2.62 -14.48
N LEU A 20 -4.70 -2.37 -13.64
CA LEU A 20 -4.56 -2.36 -12.18
C LEU A 20 -3.89 -3.64 -11.69
N PHE A 21 -2.74 -3.47 -11.05
CA PHE A 21 -1.95 -4.54 -10.45
C PHE A 21 -1.56 -5.69 -11.41
N GLU A 22 -1.45 -5.40 -12.72
CA GLU A 22 -1.02 -6.37 -13.74
C GLU A 22 0.51 -6.54 -13.76
N PHE A 23 1.25 -5.46 -13.52
CA PHE A 23 2.72 -5.44 -13.47
C PHE A 23 3.23 -5.03 -12.09
N GLU A 24 4.19 -5.77 -11.56
CA GLU A 24 4.80 -5.49 -10.25
C GLU A 24 5.51 -4.12 -10.22
N ASP A 25 6.01 -3.66 -11.37
CA ASP A 25 6.65 -2.35 -11.50
C ASP A 25 5.69 -1.16 -11.32
N ASP A 26 4.37 -1.40 -11.38
CA ASP A 26 3.34 -0.37 -11.25
C ASP A 26 2.89 -0.13 -9.82
N TYR A 27 3.40 -0.90 -8.85
CA TYR A 27 3.14 -0.69 -7.43
C TYR A 27 4.36 -0.96 -6.55
N LYS A 28 4.31 -0.48 -5.32
CA LYS A 28 5.32 -0.79 -4.29
C LYS A 28 4.65 -1.02 -2.95
N ILE A 29 5.13 -2.03 -2.23
CA ILE A 29 4.69 -2.35 -0.87
C ILE A 29 5.80 -1.91 0.07
N LEU A 30 5.54 -0.90 0.89
CA LEU A 30 6.51 -0.34 1.82
C LEU A 30 5.95 -0.33 3.23
N TYR A 31 6.81 -0.27 4.23
CA TYR A 31 6.39 0.03 5.59
C TYR A 31 5.79 1.43 5.65
N ASN A 32 4.72 1.59 6.45
CA ASN A 32 4.28 2.91 6.82
C ASN A 32 5.31 3.55 7.75
N ASP A 33 5.83 4.71 7.38
CA ASP A 33 6.79 5.46 8.20
C ASP A 33 6.16 6.13 9.42
N TRP A 34 4.83 6.28 9.39
CA TRP A 34 4.05 6.90 10.45
C TRP A 34 2.92 5.95 10.86
N PRO A 35 3.24 4.79 11.46
CA PRO A 35 2.22 3.87 11.92
C PRO A 35 1.35 4.57 12.97
N TYR A 36 0.06 4.28 12.96
CA TYR A 36 -0.79 4.61 14.10
C TYR A 36 -0.22 3.93 15.35
N GLY A 37 -0.50 4.46 16.55
CA GLY A 37 -0.14 3.81 17.82
C GLY A 37 -0.94 2.52 18.04
N VAL A 38 -0.70 1.52 17.19
CA VAL A 38 -1.34 0.20 17.17
C VAL A 38 -0.46 -0.81 17.90
N ASP A 39 -1.04 -1.97 18.20
CA ASP A 39 -0.34 -3.12 18.78
C ASP A 39 0.97 -3.42 18.03
N GLU A 40 2.04 -3.72 18.76
CA GLU A 40 3.38 -4.00 18.19
C GLU A 40 3.37 -5.20 17.21
N LYS A 41 2.36 -6.06 17.30
CA LYS A 41 2.14 -7.18 16.38
C LYS A 41 1.53 -6.76 15.04
N ILE A 42 1.03 -5.54 14.93
CA ILE A 42 0.41 -5.05 13.69
C ILE A 42 1.48 -4.45 12.80
N VAL A 43 1.71 -5.09 11.66
CA VAL A 43 2.54 -4.54 10.60
C VAL A 43 1.68 -3.67 9.69
N HIS A 44 1.99 -2.37 9.64
CA HIS A 44 1.29 -1.40 8.80
C HIS A 44 2.08 -1.13 7.52
N LEU A 45 1.53 -1.56 6.39
CA LEU A 45 2.09 -1.36 5.06
C LEU A 45 1.31 -0.30 4.28
N VAL A 46 2.00 0.35 3.36
CA VAL A 46 1.42 1.28 2.37
C VAL A 46 1.74 0.74 0.98
N ILE A 47 0.68 0.58 0.20
CA ILE A 47 0.76 0.08 -1.17
C ILE A 47 0.60 1.29 -2.07
N TRP A 48 1.69 1.71 -2.69
CA TRP A 48 1.74 2.84 -3.62
C TRP A 48 1.49 2.35 -5.03
N THR A 49 0.70 3.09 -5.81
CA THR A 49 0.35 2.72 -7.20
C THR A 49 0.69 3.85 -8.16
N LYS A 50 1.12 3.49 -9.39
CA LYS A 50 1.26 4.44 -10.50
C LYS A 50 -0.08 4.79 -11.14
N PHE A 51 -1.04 3.89 -11.07
CA PHE A 51 -2.39 4.05 -11.61
C PHE A 51 -3.34 4.66 -10.56
N PRO A 52 -4.40 5.36 -11.02
CA PRO A 52 -5.44 5.85 -10.15
C PRO A 52 -6.30 4.70 -9.59
N LEU A 53 -6.85 4.90 -8.40
CA LEU A 53 -7.88 4.05 -7.82
C LEU A 53 -9.19 4.83 -7.90
N GLU A 54 -10.00 4.51 -8.93
CA GLU A 54 -11.18 5.30 -9.27
C GLU A 54 -12.25 5.25 -8.18
N GLU A 55 -12.89 6.39 -7.98
CA GLU A 55 -14.00 6.59 -7.05
C GLU A 55 -15.29 6.88 -7.82
N VAL A 56 -16.44 6.52 -7.26
CA VAL A 56 -17.75 6.83 -7.82
C VAL A 56 -17.96 8.34 -7.75
N GLU A 57 -18.29 8.95 -8.89
CA GLU A 57 -18.43 10.40 -9.04
C GLU A 57 -19.38 10.99 -7.98
N GLY A 58 -18.89 11.99 -7.24
CA GLY A 58 -19.65 12.64 -6.17
C GLY A 58 -19.65 11.92 -4.83
N THR A 59 -18.83 10.88 -4.65
CA THR A 59 -18.67 10.12 -3.40
C THR A 59 -17.18 9.91 -3.06
N ASP A 60 -16.89 9.42 -1.86
CA ASP A 60 -15.56 8.92 -1.45
C ASP A 60 -15.47 7.36 -1.58
N GLU A 61 -16.41 6.72 -2.27
CA GLU A 61 -16.45 5.27 -2.45
C GLU A 61 -15.67 4.86 -3.70
N LEU A 62 -14.89 3.77 -3.60
CA LEU A 62 -14.22 3.20 -4.76
C LEU A 62 -15.24 2.63 -5.75
N THR A 63 -14.94 2.71 -7.05
CA THR A 63 -15.72 1.99 -8.05
C THR A 63 -15.66 0.49 -7.77
N SER A 64 -16.70 -0.26 -8.16
CA SER A 64 -16.71 -1.71 -7.96
C SER A 64 -15.54 -2.42 -8.65
N GLU A 65 -15.03 -1.88 -9.75
CA GLU A 65 -13.83 -2.39 -10.44
C GLU A 65 -12.57 -2.17 -9.61
N ALA A 66 -12.36 -0.94 -9.11
CA ALA A 66 -11.20 -0.62 -8.26
C ALA A 66 -11.22 -1.44 -6.96
N GLN A 67 -12.39 -1.55 -6.32
CA GLN A 67 -12.55 -2.35 -5.10
C GLN A 67 -12.21 -3.84 -5.34
N GLN A 68 -12.78 -4.46 -6.38
CA GLN A 68 -12.48 -5.87 -6.71
C GLN A 68 -11.01 -6.08 -7.06
N ALA A 69 -10.39 -5.13 -7.77
CA ALA A 69 -8.96 -5.20 -8.11
C ALA A 69 -8.07 -5.18 -6.85
N ILE A 70 -8.39 -4.31 -5.88
CA ILE A 70 -7.69 -4.24 -4.60
C ILE A 70 -7.93 -5.50 -3.78
N GLU A 71 -9.18 -5.95 -3.63
CA GLU A 71 -9.50 -7.16 -2.87
C GLU A 71 -8.78 -8.38 -3.44
N GLY A 72 -8.84 -8.57 -4.76
CA GLY A 72 -8.10 -9.63 -5.43
C GLY A 72 -6.58 -9.49 -5.28
N PHE A 73 -6.05 -8.26 -5.16
CA PHE A 73 -4.63 -8.01 -4.88
C PHE A 73 -4.26 -8.38 -3.46
N VAL A 74 -5.03 -7.92 -2.49
CA VAL A 74 -4.80 -8.23 -1.09
C VAL A 74 -4.86 -9.73 -0.85
N GLN A 75 -5.85 -10.41 -1.42
CA GLN A 75 -6.02 -11.85 -1.26
C GLN A 75 -4.86 -12.65 -1.85
N ARG A 76 -4.41 -12.36 -3.08
CA ARG A 76 -3.30 -13.11 -3.70
C ARG A 76 -1.96 -12.81 -3.05
N THR A 77 -1.74 -11.57 -2.63
CA THR A 77 -0.46 -11.08 -2.14
C THR A 77 -0.23 -11.48 -0.68
N PHE A 78 -1.23 -11.26 0.19
CA PHE A 78 -1.05 -11.44 1.64
C PHE A 78 -1.67 -12.74 2.16
N CYS A 79 -2.83 -13.16 1.64
CA CYS A 79 -3.55 -14.32 2.19
C CYS A 79 -2.91 -15.68 1.84
N SER A 80 -1.80 -15.70 1.10
CA SER A 80 -0.99 -16.89 0.87
C SER A 80 -0.17 -17.31 2.11
N LYS A 81 0.13 -16.35 3.00
CA LYS A 81 0.97 -16.53 4.19
C LYS A 81 0.33 -16.00 5.48
N VAL A 82 -0.65 -15.10 5.36
CA VAL A 82 -1.40 -14.54 6.49
C VAL A 82 -2.86 -15.01 6.39
N LYS A 83 -3.52 -15.26 7.52
CA LYS A 83 -4.94 -15.65 7.50
C LYS A 83 -5.79 -14.46 7.02
N PRO A 84 -6.84 -14.67 6.20
CA PRO A 84 -7.71 -13.59 5.73
C PRO A 84 -8.26 -12.71 6.85
N GLU A 85 -8.62 -13.29 8.00
CA GLU A 85 -9.11 -12.54 9.17
C GLU A 85 -8.05 -11.66 9.86
N HIS A 86 -6.77 -11.86 9.54
CA HIS A 86 -5.64 -11.07 10.05
C HIS A 86 -5.17 -10.02 9.03
N VAL A 87 -5.89 -9.86 7.92
CA VAL A 87 -5.57 -8.88 6.87
C VAL A 87 -6.72 -7.90 6.77
N ILE A 88 -6.43 -6.61 6.97
CA ILE A 88 -7.38 -5.54 6.68
C ILE A 88 -6.71 -4.54 5.73
N TRP A 89 -7.50 -3.95 4.86
CA TRP A 89 -7.03 -2.86 3.99
C TRP A 89 -8.03 -1.71 4.03
N PHE A 90 -7.53 -0.50 3.85
CA PHE A 90 -8.35 0.71 3.77
C PHE A 90 -7.65 1.78 2.95
N LYS A 91 -8.43 2.66 2.34
CA LYS A 91 -7.94 3.85 1.66
C LYS A 91 -8.42 5.08 2.42
N ASN A 92 -7.51 6.01 2.69
CA ASN A 92 -7.89 7.28 3.32
C ASN A 92 -8.66 8.15 2.31
N TRP A 93 -9.72 8.81 2.79
CA TRP A 93 -10.61 9.65 1.98
C TRP A 93 -9.86 10.82 1.33
N ALA A 94 -10.28 11.18 0.11
CA ALA A 94 -9.64 12.23 -0.67
C ALA A 94 -9.68 13.59 0.04
N SER A 95 -10.71 13.84 0.86
CA SER A 95 -10.92 15.08 1.63
C SER A 95 -9.85 15.38 2.71
N LEU A 96 -9.05 14.38 3.11
CA LEU A 96 -7.91 14.55 4.03
C LEU A 96 -6.56 14.68 3.30
N LYS A 97 -6.54 14.53 1.97
CA LYS A 97 -5.30 14.57 1.20
C LYS A 97 -4.87 16.01 0.98
N SER A 98 -3.89 16.49 1.75
CA SER A 98 -3.23 17.79 1.51
C SER A 98 -2.40 17.81 0.21
N VAL A 99 -2.28 16.68 -0.50
CA VAL A 99 -1.44 16.57 -1.68
C VAL A 99 -2.05 15.57 -2.69
N HIS A 100 -2.15 16.00 -3.96
CA HIS A 100 -2.49 15.22 -5.16
C HIS A 100 -1.45 14.11 -5.50
N ALA A 101 -0.87 13.49 -4.48
CA ALA A 101 0.46 12.88 -4.53
C ALA A 101 0.44 11.36 -4.49
N ILE A 102 0.29 10.73 -5.66
CA ILE A 102 0.44 9.28 -5.86
C ILE A 102 -0.60 8.46 -5.07
N GLU A 103 -1.44 7.75 -5.80
CA GLU A 103 -2.46 6.92 -5.17
C GLU A 103 -1.84 5.81 -4.33
N HIS A 104 -2.47 5.55 -3.20
CA HIS A 104 -2.05 4.52 -2.27
C HIS A 104 -3.21 4.08 -1.39
N PHE A 105 -3.07 2.88 -0.84
CA PHE A 105 -3.95 2.36 0.20
C PHE A 105 -3.10 1.66 1.27
N HIS A 106 -3.70 1.45 2.43
CA HIS A 106 -3.06 0.84 3.57
C HIS A 106 -3.47 -0.61 3.70
N VAL A 107 -2.53 -1.44 4.12
CA VAL A 107 -2.78 -2.82 4.55
C VAL A 107 -2.20 -2.99 5.95
N MET A 108 -2.99 -3.53 6.86
CA MET A 108 -2.53 -3.95 8.18
C MET A 108 -2.59 -5.45 8.29
N LEU A 109 -1.51 -6.04 8.77
CA LEU A 109 -1.34 -7.47 8.97
C LEU A 109 -1.14 -7.74 10.45
N TYR A 110 -1.93 -8.66 11.02
CA TYR A 110 -1.79 -9.06 12.42
C TYR A 110 -0.84 -10.26 12.57
N ASP A 111 0.25 -10.04 13.32
CA ASP A 111 1.29 -11.02 13.68
C ASP A 111 1.83 -11.82 12.46
N PRO A 112 2.23 -11.16 11.35
CA PRO A 112 2.75 -11.87 10.18
C PRO A 112 4.18 -12.36 10.41
N ASP A 113 4.57 -13.41 9.67
CA ASP A 113 5.96 -13.87 9.65
C ASP A 113 6.92 -12.75 9.18
N PRO A 114 7.93 -12.35 9.98
CA PRO A 114 8.88 -11.31 9.62
C PRO A 114 9.64 -11.58 8.31
N ASP A 115 9.95 -12.84 8.00
CA ASP A 115 10.65 -13.20 6.75
C ASP A 115 9.74 -12.98 5.54
N PHE A 116 8.45 -13.23 5.70
CA PHE A 116 7.46 -12.92 4.68
C PHE A 116 7.34 -11.41 4.43
N ILE A 117 7.32 -10.60 5.49
CA ILE A 117 7.28 -9.14 5.34
C ILE A 117 8.53 -8.64 4.62
N LYS A 118 9.71 -9.09 5.04
CA LYS A 118 10.97 -8.73 4.39
C LYS A 118 10.98 -9.09 2.91
N PHE A 119 10.44 -10.27 2.56
CA PHE A 119 10.30 -10.69 1.16
C PHE A 119 9.38 -9.75 0.38
N ILE A 120 8.19 -9.46 0.91
CA ILE A 120 7.15 -8.73 0.17
C ILE A 120 7.44 -7.23 0.04
N THR A 121 8.21 -6.67 0.98
CA THR A 121 8.65 -5.28 0.92
C THR A 121 10.01 -5.11 0.23
N ASN A 122 10.57 -6.20 -0.33
CA ASN A 122 11.90 -6.23 -0.94
C ASN A 122 13.01 -5.68 0.00
N GLY A 123 12.92 -6.00 1.29
CA GLY A 123 13.86 -5.58 2.32
C GLY A 123 13.72 -4.14 2.78
N ASP A 124 12.63 -3.45 2.44
CA ASP A 124 12.31 -2.13 3.02
C ASP A 124 12.20 -2.22 4.55
N ALA A 125 12.54 -1.12 5.23
CA ALA A 125 12.45 -0.97 6.67
C ALA A 125 11.82 0.39 7.02
N PRO A 126 11.07 0.51 8.13
CA PRO A 126 10.52 1.79 8.57
C PRO A 126 11.63 2.81 8.80
N MET A 127 11.47 4.05 8.33
CA MET A 127 12.52 5.08 8.51
C MET A 127 12.82 5.38 9.98
N ALA A 128 11.84 5.23 10.88
CA ALA A 128 12.03 5.37 12.32
C ALA A 128 13.06 4.37 12.90
N SER A 129 13.30 3.25 12.22
CA SER A 129 14.30 2.25 12.63
C SER A 129 15.71 2.50 12.11
N LEU A 130 15.89 3.45 11.18
CA LEU A 130 17.18 3.79 10.58
C LEU A 130 17.94 4.90 11.33
N VAL A 131 17.32 5.47 12.37
CA VAL A 131 17.91 6.44 13.29
C VAL A 131 18.18 5.74 14.62
N SER A 132 19.24 4.91 14.65
CA SER A 132 19.82 4.34 15.87
C SER A 132 21.34 4.39 15.81
#